data_AF-A0A9E0T041-F1
#
_entry.id   AF-A0A9E0T041-F1
#
_cell.length_a   1.000
_cell.length_b   1.000
_cell.length_c   1.000
_cell.angle_alpha   90.00
_cell.angle_beta   90.00
_cell.angle_gamma   90.00
#
_symmetry.space_group_name_H-M   'P 1'
#
loop_
_entity.id
_entity.type
_entity.pdbx_description
1 polymer ?
#
loop_
_entity_poly.entity_id
_entity_poly.type
_entity_poly.pdbx_seq_one_letter_code
_entity_poly.pdbx_strand_id
1 'polypeptide(L)' 'MQPLGRLQWIAIAAHRLHHRWRTVGPDQLDEIAAELWERPGFRGMEPERAADAWLAPLETEQALDLARAA' A
#
# COMPACT_ATOMS: atom_id res chain seq x y z
N MET A 1 8.50 6.17 -18.37
CA MET A 1 8.25 7.00 -17.17
C MET A 1 9.56 7.13 -16.42
N GLN A 2 9.94 8.34 -16.01
CA GLN A 2 11.09 8.55 -15.12
C GLN A 2 10.77 7.96 -13.74
N PRO A 3 11.76 7.39 -13.01
CA PRO A 3 11.51 6.92 -11.65
C PRO A 3 11.14 8.10 -10.75
N LEU A 4 10.01 7.99 -10.04
CA LEU A 4 9.58 9.00 -9.08
C LEU A 4 10.58 9.08 -7.93
N GLY A 5 10.88 10.29 -7.47
CA GLY A 5 11.60 10.48 -6.22
C GLY A 5 10.77 9.98 -5.04
N ARG A 6 11.43 9.51 -3.98
CA ARG A 6 10.79 8.93 -2.77
C ARG A 6 9.63 9.79 -2.24
N LEU A 7 9.85 11.10 -2.06
CA LEU A 7 8.84 12.01 -1.53
C LEU A 7 7.61 12.12 -2.44
N GLN A 8 7.82 12.12 -3.76
CA GLN A 8 6.71 12.20 -4.72
C GLN A 8 5.94 10.88 -4.77
N TRP A 9 6.63 9.74 -4.65
CA TRP A 9 5.98 8.43 -4.57
C TRP A 9 5.11 8.33 -3.31
N ILE A 10 5.65 8.73 -2.15
CA ILE A 10 4.95 8.71 -0.86
C ILE A 10 3.68 9.56 -0.93
N ALA A 11 3.77 10.80 -1.41
CA ALA A 11 2.62 11.70 -1.51
C ALA A 11 1.49 11.12 -2.40
N ILE A 12 1.84 10.49 -3.53
CA ILE A 12 0.84 9.87 -4.42
C ILE A 12 0.21 8.63 -3.76
N ALA A 13 1.03 7.78 -3.15
CA ALA A 13 0.55 6.59 -2.45
C ALA A 13 -0.35 6.95 -1.27
N ALA A 14 0.05 7.90 -0.42
CA ALA A 14 -0.73 8.39 0.71
C ALA A 14 -2.05 9.02 0.26
N HIS A 15 -2.05 9.80 -0.82
CA HIS A 15 -3.27 10.34 -1.41
C HIS A 15 -4.23 9.23 -1.84
N ARG A 16 -3.70 8.18 -2.50
CA ARG A 16 -4.50 7.01 -2.90
C ARG A 16 -5.05 6.26 -1.70
N LEU A 17 -4.23 6.05 -0.66
CA LEU A 17 -4.65 5.42 0.59
C LEU A 17 -5.78 6.23 1.26
N HIS A 18 -5.66 7.56 1.32
CA HIS A 18 -6.68 8.44 1.92
C HIS A 18 -8.03 8.36 1.20
N HIS A 19 -8.05 8.23 -0.13
CA HIS A 19 -9.29 8.06 -0.90
C HIS A 19 -10.07 6.80 -0.53
N ARG A 20 -9.36 5.72 -0.18
CA ARG A 20 -9.95 4.43 0.18
C ARG A 20 -10.15 4.26 1.69
N TRP A 21 -9.28 4.82 2.51
CA TRP A 21 -9.30 4.69 3.98
C TRP A 21 -9.46 6.05 4.68
N ARG A 22 -10.66 6.62 4.54
CA ARG A 22 -11.00 7.99 5.00
C ARG A 22 -11.07 8.16 6.52
N THR A 23 -10.97 7.07 7.29
CA THR A 23 -11.02 7.09 8.76
C THR A 23 -9.64 7.31 9.38
N VAL A 24 -8.56 7.11 8.62
CA VAL A 24 -7.18 7.30 9.07
C VAL A 24 -6.73 8.70 8.67
N GLY A 25 -6.04 9.39 9.58
CA GLY A 25 -5.54 10.74 9.33
C GLY A 25 -4.48 10.78 8.23
N PRO A 26 -4.34 11.89 7.49
CA PRO A 26 -3.38 12.03 6.40
C PRO A 26 -1.93 11.82 6.84
N ASP A 27 -1.53 12.33 8.02
CA ASP A 27 -0.16 12.16 8.54
C ASP A 27 0.20 10.69 8.73
N GLN A 28 -0.74 9.89 9.24
CA GLN A 28 -0.54 8.46 9.43
C GLN A 28 -0.49 7.69 8.09
N LEU A 29 -1.19 8.18 7.07
CA LEU A 29 -1.13 7.58 5.73
C LEU A 29 0.18 7.90 5.02
N ASP A 30 0.77 9.08 5.27
CA ASP A 30 2.12 9.42 4.82
C ASP A 30 3.18 8.50 5.46
N GLU A 31 3.04 8.20 6.76
CA GLU A 31 3.90 7.22 7.44
C GLU A 31 3.76 5.83 6.82
N ILE A 32 2.53 5.34 6.60
CA ILE A 32 2.28 4.05 5.95
C ILE A 32 2.87 4.03 4.53
N ALA A 33 2.70 5.10 3.75
CA ALA A 33 3.28 5.20 2.42
C ALA A 33 4.81 5.22 2.46
N ALA A 34 5.41 5.86 3.47
CA ALA A 34 6.86 5.83 3.68
C ALA A 34 7.35 4.40 3.99
N GLU A 35 6.64 3.66 4.84
CA GLU A 35 6.93 2.25 5.12
C GLU A 35 6.78 1.36 3.88
N LEU A 36 5.75 1.61 3.05
CA LEU A 36 5.56 0.90 1.79
C LEU A 36 6.70 1.12 0.82
N TRP A 37 7.26 2.34 0.75
CA TRP A 37 8.41 2.63 -0.10
C TRP A 37 9.67 1.85 0.31
N GLU A 38 9.87 1.57 1.60
CA GLU A 38 11.02 0.78 2.06
C GLU A 38 10.90 -0.70 1.68
N ARG A 39 9.70 -1.16 1.30
CA ARG A 39 9.47 -2.53 0.84
C ARG A 39 9.80 -2.67 -0.65
N PRO A 40 10.81 -3.46 -1.04
CA PRO A 40 11.25 -3.57 -2.44
C PRO A 40 10.14 -4.00 -3.41
N GLY A 41 9.22 -4.85 -2.95
CA GLY A 41 8.08 -5.32 -3.73
C GLY A 41 7.10 -4.22 -4.12
N PHE A 42 6.91 -3.22 -3.25
CA PHE A 42 6.01 -2.09 -3.51
C PHE A 42 6.70 -0.93 -4.20
N ARG A 43 7.98 -0.67 -3.86
CA ARG A 43 8.80 0.38 -4.49
C ARG A 43 8.94 0.22 -6.01
N GLY A 44 8.95 -1.03 -6.49
CA GLY A 44 9.00 -1.33 -7.93
C GLY A 44 7.68 -1.08 -8.66
N MET A 45 6.58 -0.86 -7.93
CA MET A 45 5.26 -0.61 -8.50
C MET A 45 4.96 0.89 -8.60
N GLU A 46 3.96 1.23 -9.41
CA GLU A 46 3.37 2.55 -9.36
C GLU A 46 2.71 2.79 -7.99
N PRO A 47 2.86 4.00 -7.40
CA PRO A 47 2.40 4.29 -6.04
C PRO A 47 0.91 4.02 -5.83
N GLU A 48 0.07 4.33 -6.83
CA GLU A 48 -1.37 4.06 -6.75
C GLU A 48 -1.67 2.55 -6.72
N ARG A 49 -0.97 1.78 -7.56
CA ARG A 49 -1.10 0.32 -7.60
C ARG A 49 -0.58 -0.31 -6.31
N ALA A 50 0.53 0.20 -5.77
CA ALA A 50 1.08 -0.27 -4.49
C ALA A 50 0.09 -0.04 -3.34
N ALA A 51 -0.51 1.15 -3.27
CA ALA A 51 -1.55 1.47 -2.30
C ALA A 51 -2.78 0.56 -2.45
N ASP A 52 -3.27 0.35 -3.68
CA ASP A 52 -4.39 -0.55 -3.95
C ASP A 52 -4.07 -2.01 -3.59
N ALA A 53 -2.84 -2.47 -3.88
CA ALA A 53 -2.40 -3.82 -3.54
C ALA A 53 -2.25 -4.04 -2.03
N TRP A 54 -1.80 -3.01 -1.29
CA TRP A 54 -1.71 -3.05 0.17
C TRP A 54 -3.08 -3.01 0.85
N LEU A 55 -4.04 -2.28 0.27
CA LEU A 55 -5.43 -2.22 0.73
C LEU A 55 -6.28 -3.41 0.30
N ALA A 56 -5.75 -4.30 -0.55
CA ALA A 56 -6.47 -5.51 -0.92
C ALA A 56 -6.75 -6.31 0.35
N PRO A 57 -8.00 -6.77 0.57
CA PRO A 57 -8.33 -7.57 1.74
C PRO A 57 -7.38 -8.77 1.82
N LEU A 58 -6.81 -9.02 3.00
CA LEU A 58 -5.89 -10.14 3.28
C LEU A 58 -6.57 -11.52 3.15
N GLU A 59 -7.81 -11.57 2.63
CA GLU A 59 -8.75 -12.69 2.68
C GLU A 59 -8.39 -13.90 1.82
N THR A 60 -7.33 -13.88 1.02
CA THR A 60 -7.01 -15.03 0.16
C THR A 60 -5.96 -15.99 0.74
N GLU A 61 -5.02 -15.55 1.57
CA GLU A 61 -3.97 -16.44 2.07
C GLU A 61 -4.36 -17.13 3.39
N GLN A 62 -4.91 -16.41 4.37
CA GLN A 62 -5.25 -17.03 5.65
C GLN A 62 -6.47 -17.96 5.59
N ALA A 63 -7.47 -17.65 4.75
CA ALA A 63 -8.66 -18.49 4.59
C ALA A 63 -8.35 -19.79 3.84
N LEU A 64 -7.40 -19.76 2.89
CA LEU A 64 -6.98 -20.94 2.13
C LEU A 64 -6.04 -21.83 2.96
N ASP A 65 -5.21 -21.26 3.83
CA ASP A 65 -4.39 -22.03 4.79
C ASP A 65 -5.27 -22.76 5.81
N LEU A 66 -6.28 -22.09 6.38
CA LEU A 66 -7.26 -22.73 7.27
C LEU A 66 -8.05 -23.83 6.58
N ALA A 67 -8.41 -23.65 5.30
CA ALA A 67 -9.13 -24.65 4.52
C ALA A 67 -8.25 -25.85 4.10
N ARG A 68 -6.92 -25.72 4.12
CA ARG A 68 -5.97 -26.80 3.82
C ARG A 68 -5.49 -27.55 5.07
N ALA A 69 -5.61 -26.91 6.24
CA ALA A 69 -5.25 -27.49 7.53
C ALA A 69 -6.41 -28.26 8.20
N ALA A 70 -7.61 -28.28 7.59
CA ALA A 70 -8.81 -28.99 8.04
C ALA A 70 -9.08 -30.24 7.19
#